data_AF-A0A3B8U5V1-F1
#
_entry.id   AF-A0A3B8U5V1-F1
#
_cell.length_a   1.000
_cell.length_b   1.000
_cell.length_c   1.000
_cell.angle_alpha   90.00
_cell.angle_beta   90.00
_cell.angle_gamma   90.00
#
_symmetry.space_group_name_H-M   'P 1'
#
loop_
_entity.id
_entity.type
_entity.pdbx_description
1 polymer ?
#
loop_
_entity_poly.entity_id
_entity_poly.type
_entity_poly.pdbx_seq_one_letter_code
_entity_poly.pdbx_strand_id
1 'polypeptide(L)' 'MNSDNKYIATLESRIDHLETELTQLDLLLKKVGFPEGIATLKETAEELLQEAEIFNQFEESEA' A
#
# COMPACT_ATOMS: atom_id res chain seq x y z
N MET A 1 -17.79 29.43 14.88
CA MET A 1 -16.74 28.52 14.34
C MET A 1 -16.57 28.84 12.87
N ASN A 2 -15.42 29.42 12.49
CA ASN A 2 -15.11 29.73 11.08
C ASN A 2 -15.14 28.45 10.23
N SER A 3 -15.52 28.57 8.97
CA SER A 3 -15.57 27.48 7.98
C SER A 3 -14.28 26.67 7.97
N ASP A 4 -13.15 27.35 8.11
CA ASP A 4 -11.82 26.75 7.96
C ASP A 4 -11.53 25.78 9.12
N ASN A 5 -11.89 26.13 10.36
CA ASN A 5 -11.73 25.23 11.50
C ASN A 5 -12.62 23.99 11.40
N LYS A 6 -13.80 24.09 10.76
CA LYS A 6 -14.66 22.93 10.52
C LYS A 6 -14.06 21.99 9.48
N TYR A 7 -13.46 22.55 8.43
CA TYR A 7 -12.79 21.76 7.41
C TYR A 7 -11.55 21.06 7.96
N ILE A 8 -10.73 21.76 8.75
CA ILE A 8 -9.56 21.18 9.43
C ILE A 8 -9.98 20.01 10.33
N ALA A 9 -10.97 20.20 11.20
CA ALA A 9 -11.46 19.12 12.07
C ALA A 9 -12.00 17.90 11.28
N THR A 10 -12.58 18.15 10.10
CA THR A 10 -13.04 17.07 9.21
C THR A 10 -11.85 16.31 8.61
N LEU A 11 -10.79 17.01 8.22
CA LEU A 11 -9.58 16.38 7.70
C LEU A 11 -8.85 15.58 8.78
N GLU A 12 -8.73 16.13 9.99
CA GLU A 12 -8.14 15.43 11.15
C GLU A 12 -8.87 14.12 11.42
N SER A 13 -10.20 14.15 11.53
CA SER A 13 -10.99 12.93 11.75
C SER A 13 -10.82 11.89 10.63
N ARG A 14 -10.63 12.33 9.39
CA ARG A 14 -10.37 11.41 8.26
C ARG A 14 -8.98 10.82 8.32
N ILE A 15 -7.99 11.60 8.71
CA ILE A 15 -6.60 11.12 8.89
C ILE A 15 -6.56 10.08 10.01
N ASP A 16 -7.13 10.39 11.18
CA ASP A 16 -7.16 9.46 12.31
C ASP A 16 -7.78 8.10 11.93
N HIS A 17 -8.87 8.14 11.15
CA HIS A 17 -9.51 6.93 10.65
C HIS A 17 -8.60 6.17 9.68
N LEU A 18 -8.01 6.85 8.68
CA LEU A 18 -7.12 6.22 7.70
C LEU A 18 -5.87 5.63 8.36
N GLU A 19 -5.27 6.31 9.34
CA GLU A 19 -4.11 5.80 10.08
C GLU A 19 -4.45 4.55 10.88
N THR A 20 -5.66 4.52 11.47
CA THR A 20 -6.16 3.34 12.19
C THR A 20 -6.31 2.15 11.25
N GLU A 21 -6.98 2.34 10.11
CA GLU A 21 -7.18 1.28 9.11
C GLU A 21 -5.85 0.79 8.53
N LEU A 22 -4.93 1.70 8.24
CA LEU A 22 -3.61 1.38 7.71
C LEU A 22 -2.80 0.54 8.72
N THR A 23 -2.88 0.89 9.99
CA THR A 23 -2.23 0.12 11.08
C THR A 23 -2.82 -1.28 11.20
N GLN A 24 -4.15 -1.41 11.12
CA GLN A 24 -4.81 -2.71 11.19
C GLN A 24 -4.43 -3.60 10.00
N LEU A 25 -4.37 -3.02 8.79
CA LEU A 25 -3.92 -3.71 7.59
C LEU A 25 -2.47 -4.19 7.73
N ASP A 26 -1.57 -3.34 8.21
CA ASP A 26 -0.17 -3.70 8.43
C ASP A 26 -0.02 -4.87 9.41
N LEU A 27 -0.79 -4.86 10.50
CA LEU A 27 -0.82 -5.97 11.46
C LEU A 27 -1.39 -7.26 10.85
N LEU A 28 -2.37 -7.15 9.95
CA LEU A 28 -2.92 -8.32 9.26
C LEU A 28 -1.88 -8.92 8.31
N LEU A 29 -1.18 -8.08 7.55
CA LEU A 29 -0.11 -8.50 6.64
C LEU A 29 1.00 -9.26 7.39
N LYS A 30 1.39 -8.75 8.57
CA LYS A 30 2.33 -9.45 9.47
C LYS A 30 1.86 -10.84 9.89
N LYS A 31 0.55 -11.01 10.11
CA LYS A 31 -0.02 -12.32 10.50
C LYS A 31 -0.09 -13.31 9.35
N VAL A 32 -0.18 -12.85 8.11
CA VAL A 32 -0.31 -13.73 6.92
C VAL A 32 1.03 -14.00 6.22
N GLY A 33 2.14 -13.51 6.77
CA GLY A 33 3.49 -13.87 6.31
C GLY A 33 4.29 -12.73 5.67
N PHE A 34 3.84 -11.48 5.74
CA PHE A 34 4.63 -10.31 5.35
C PHE A 34 5.30 -9.71 6.60
N PRO A 35 6.57 -10.04 6.91
CA PRO A 35 7.16 -9.77 8.23
C PRO A 35 7.24 -8.28 8.58
N GLU A 36 7.34 -7.40 7.59
CA GLU A 36 7.30 -5.93 7.78
C GLU A 36 5.98 -5.32 7.30
N GLY A 37 4.94 -6.14 7.18
CA GLY A 37 3.61 -5.74 6.79
C GLY A 37 3.58 -5.11 5.40
N ILE A 38 3.15 -3.85 5.33
CA ILE A 38 2.99 -3.12 4.07
C ILE A 38 4.31 -2.97 3.32
N ALA A 39 5.45 -2.81 4.02
CA ALA A 39 6.75 -2.65 3.38
C ALA A 39 7.11 -3.88 2.53
N THR A 40 7.13 -5.06 3.15
CA THR A 40 7.40 -6.32 2.46
C THR A 40 6.36 -6.67 1.40
N LEU A 41 5.09 -6.27 1.57
CA LEU A 41 4.07 -6.45 0.52
C LEU A 41 4.42 -5.65 -0.74
N LYS A 42 4.90 -4.41 -0.59
CA LYS A 42 5.30 -3.57 -1.72
C LYS A 42 6.50 -4.15 -2.45
N GLU A 43 7.50 -4.59 -1.70
CA GLU A 43 8.69 -5.24 -2.27
C GLU A 43 8.30 -6.47 -3.09
N THR A 44 7.47 -7.37 -2.54
CA THR A 44 6.97 -8.53 -3.28
C THR A 44 6.17 -8.13 -4.53
N ALA A 45 5.33 -7.09 -4.44
CA ALA A 45 4.58 -6.63 -5.60
C ALA A 45 5.48 -6.03 -6.70
N GLU A 46 6.51 -5.29 -6.32
CA GLU A 46 7.51 -4.75 -7.25
C GLU A 46 8.31 -5.86 -7.93
N GLU A 47 8.74 -6.89 -7.18
CA GLU A 47 9.40 -8.08 -7.72
C GLU A 47 8.52 -8.79 -8.76
N LEU A 48 7.24 -9.03 -8.43
CA LEU A 48 6.30 -9.68 -9.36
C LEU A 48 6.08 -8.88 -10.64
N LEU A 49 6.04 -7.54 -10.56
CA LEU A 49 5.91 -6.68 -11.73
C LEU A 49 7.18 -6.74 -12.60
N GLN A 50 8.35 -6.71 -11.99
CA GLN A 50 9.63 -6.83 -12.70
C GLN A 50 9.75 -8.19 -13.39
N GLU A 51 9.38 -9.28 -12.71
CA GLU A 51 9.34 -10.62 -13.31
C GLU A 51 8.38 -10.68 -14.50
N ALA A 52 7.20 -10.07 -14.39
CA ALA A 52 6.24 -10.01 -15.48
C ALA A 52 6.77 -9.22 -16.68
N GLU A 53 7.45 -8.09 -16.46
CA GLU A 53 8.08 -7.30 -17.53
C GLU A 53 9.21 -8.08 -18.21
N ILE A 54 10.05 -8.77 -17.43
CA ILE A 54 11.12 -9.62 -17.94
C ILE A 54 10.55 -10.76 -18.80
N PHE A 55 9.50 -11.43 -18.32
CA PHE A 55 8.85 -12.53 -19.04
C PHE A 55 8.32 -12.08 -20.41
N ASN A 56 7.66 -10.92 -20.46
CA ASN A 56 7.15 -10.35 -21.72
C ASN A 56 8.27 -10.02 -22.71
N GLN A 57 9.44 -9.55 -22.24
CA GLN A 57 10.59 -9.26 -23.10
C GLN A 57 11.22 -10.52 -23.69
N PHE A 58 11.21 -11.65 -22.96
CA PHE A 58 11.69 -12.93 -23.48
C PHE A 58 10.78 -13.46 -24.59
N GLU A 59 9.46 -13.40 -24.42
CA GLU A 59 8.51 -13.84 -25.46
C GLU A 59 8.62 -13.01 -26.76
N GLU A 60 8.88 -11.70 -26.67
CA GLU A 60 9.10 -10.85 -27.85
C GLU A 60 10.45 -11.10 -28.54
N SER A 61 11.44 -11.66 -27.84
CA SER A 61 12.77 -11.96 -28.41
C SER A 61 12.84 -13.31 -29.13
N GLU A 62 11.90 -14.22 -28.85
CA GLU A 62 11.78 -15.53 -29.50
C GLU A 62 10.76 -15.55 -30.66
N ALA A 63 10.04 -14.45 -30.90
CA ALA A 63 9.07 -14.25 -31.99
C ALA A 63 9.68 -13.53 -33.22
#